data_AF-A0A1A7Q2D1-F1
#
_entry.id   AF-A0A1A7Q2D1-F1
#
_cell.length_a   1.000
_cell.length_b   1.000
_cell.length_c   1.000
_cell.angle_alpha   90.00
_cell.angle_beta   90.00
_cell.angle_gamma   90.00
#
_symmetry.space_group_name_H-M   'P 1'
#
loop_
_entity.id
_entity.type
_entity.pdbx_description
1 polymer ?
#
loop_
_entity_poly.entity_id
_entity_poly.type
_entity_poly.pdbx_seq_one_letter_code
_entity_poly.pdbx_strand_id
1 'polypeptide(L)'
;MILLKLADLSCQHCVKSVTNVLNAVDGVQQAKVSLHYAKVEGEATAETLIHAVEAAGYQAEVATTPSHTLSLSGLNCQHCVKSVRTALENLDDVVYAEVDKTSAKVYGDATLETLIQAVEQAGFSAK
;
A
#
# COMPACT_ATOMS: atom_id res chain seq x y z
N MET A 1 9.20 -8.21 3.50
CA MET A 1 8.34 -7.32 2.68
C MET A 1 8.99 -5.96 2.57
N ILE A 2 8.79 -5.28 1.45
CA ILE A 2 9.32 -3.94 1.15
C ILE A 2 8.18 -3.10 0.59
N LEU A 3 8.13 -1.84 0.99
CA LEU A 3 7.18 -0.87 0.46
C LEU A 3 7.95 0.18 -0.32
N LEU A 4 7.54 0.39 -1.57
CA LEU A 4 8.13 1.37 -2.47
C LEU A 4 7.11 2.46 -2.75
N LYS A 5 7.61 3.68 -2.88
CA LYS A 5 6.89 4.81 -3.47
C LYS A 5 7.35 4.93 -4.91
N LEU A 6 6.39 5.15 -5.80
CA LEU A 6 6.59 5.18 -7.24
C LEU A 6 6.35 6.58 -7.78
N ALA A 7 7.03 6.92 -8.88
CA ALA A 7 6.80 8.13 -9.64
C ALA A 7 6.90 7.85 -11.15
N ASP A 8 6.39 8.80 -11.95
CA ASP A 8 6.28 8.70 -13.42
C ASP A 8 5.29 7.64 -13.95
N LEU A 9 4.42 7.09 -13.09
CA LEU A 9 3.26 6.31 -13.51
C LEU A 9 2.04 7.24 -13.70
N SER A 10 1.43 7.22 -14.89
CA SER A 10 0.27 8.08 -15.20
C SER A 10 -0.94 7.32 -15.74
N CYS A 11 -0.87 6.00 -15.91
CA CYS A 11 -1.94 5.20 -16.49
C CYS A 11 -2.04 3.82 -15.83
N GLN A 12 -3.24 3.22 -15.85
CA GLN A 12 -3.47 1.85 -15.36
C GLN A 12 -2.61 0.80 -16.09
N HIS A 13 -2.24 1.04 -17.36
CA HIS A 13 -1.30 0.18 -18.07
C HIS A 13 0.13 0.22 -17.48
N CYS A 14 0.56 1.38 -16.97
CA CYS A 14 1.85 1.53 -16.29
C CYS A 14 1.88 0.72 -15.00
N VAL A 15 0.80 0.75 -14.21
CA VAL A 15 0.65 -0.06 -12.99
C VAL A 15 0.83 -1.55 -13.32
N LYS A 16 0.11 -2.05 -14.34
CA LYS A 16 0.23 -3.45 -14.76
C LYS A 16 1.65 -3.81 -15.23
N SER A 17 2.30 -2.91 -15.95
CA SER A 17 3.69 -3.09 -16.38
C SER A 17 4.63 -3.22 -15.19
N VAL A 18 4.55 -2.30 -14.22
CA VAL A 18 5.39 -2.32 -13.01
C VAL A 18 5.10 -3.56 -12.16
N THR A 19 3.84 -3.95 -12.02
CA THR A 19 3.46 -5.22 -11.34
C THR A 19 4.14 -6.42 -11.98
N ASN A 20 4.14 -6.52 -13.31
CA ASN A 20 4.77 -7.64 -14.01
C ASN A 20 6.29 -7.62 -13.84
N VAL A 21 6.91 -6.44 -13.92
CA VAL A 21 8.34 -6.25 -13.71
C VAL A 21 8.74 -6.70 -12.32
N LEU A 22 8.05 -6.23 -11.27
CA LEU A 22 8.34 -6.60 -9.89
C LEU A 22 8.13 -8.09 -9.62
N ASN A 23 7.05 -8.69 -10.12
CA ASN A 23 6.79 -10.13 -9.95
C ASN A 23 7.79 -11.01 -10.73
N ALA A 24 8.50 -10.48 -11.71
CA ALA A 24 9.54 -11.21 -12.45
C ALA A 24 10.93 -11.13 -11.78
N VAL A 25 11.10 -10.30 -10.76
CA VAL A 25 12.35 -10.21 -10.00
C VAL A 25 12.54 -11.47 -9.15
N ASP A 26 13.74 -12.06 -9.21
CA ASP A 26 14.07 -13.22 -8.39
C ASP A 26 13.95 -12.90 -6.89
N GLY A 27 13.37 -13.83 -6.14
CA GLY A 27 13.06 -13.64 -4.73
C GLY A 27 11.77 -12.83 -4.45
N VAL A 28 11.05 -12.34 -5.46
CA VAL A 28 9.69 -11.78 -5.26
C VAL A 28 8.65 -12.90 -5.27
N GLN A 29 7.79 -12.90 -4.26
CA GLN A 29 6.66 -13.84 -4.12
C GLN A 29 5.35 -13.20 -4.57
N GLN A 30 5.15 -11.91 -4.23
CA GLN A 30 3.96 -11.16 -4.62
C GLN A 30 4.26 -9.66 -4.64
N ALA A 31 3.78 -8.96 -5.66
CA ALA A 31 3.74 -7.50 -5.71
C ALA A 31 2.30 -6.99 -5.88
N LYS A 32 1.86 -6.10 -4.98
CA LYS A 32 0.65 -5.28 -5.13
C LYS A 32 1.08 -3.86 -5.45
N VAL A 33 0.57 -3.28 -6.54
CA VAL A 33 1.04 -1.99 -7.06
C VAL A 33 -0.15 -1.08 -7.35
N SER A 34 0.02 0.20 -7.08
CA SER A 34 -0.86 1.30 -7.47
C SER A 34 -0.05 2.36 -8.24
N LEU A 35 -0.62 3.53 -8.52
CA LEU A 35 0.11 4.57 -9.26
C LEU A 35 1.31 5.11 -8.47
N HIS A 36 1.15 5.27 -7.15
CA HIS A 36 2.18 5.89 -6.32
C HIS A 36 2.87 4.94 -5.34
N TYR A 37 2.40 3.69 -5.20
CA TYR A 37 2.97 2.76 -4.21
C TYR A 37 3.05 1.33 -4.72
N ALA A 38 4.01 0.56 -4.21
CA ALA A 38 4.09 -0.88 -4.40
C ALA A 38 4.47 -1.58 -3.10
N LYS A 39 3.71 -2.61 -2.72
CA LYS A 39 4.07 -3.54 -1.66
C LYS A 39 4.59 -4.81 -2.30
N VAL A 40 5.82 -5.19 -1.96
CA VAL A 40 6.48 -6.38 -2.45
C VAL A 40 6.77 -7.33 -1.29
N GLU A 41 6.29 -8.56 -1.41
CA GLU A 41 6.55 -9.66 -0.48
C GLU A 41 7.56 -10.62 -1.12
N GLY A 42 8.53 -11.07 -0.32
CA GLY A 42 9.65 -11.86 -0.80
C GLY A 42 10.96 -11.53 -0.09
N GLU A 43 12.05 -12.07 -0.65
CA GLU A 43 13.43 -11.99 -0.17
C GLU A 43 14.29 -11.02 -1.01
N ALA A 44 13.76 -10.50 -2.12
CA ALA A 44 14.42 -9.48 -2.93
C ALA A 44 14.75 -8.22 -2.10
N THR A 45 15.89 -7.60 -2.38
CA THR A 45 16.33 -6.37 -1.71
C THR A 45 15.67 -5.13 -2.30
N ALA A 46 15.62 -4.05 -1.53
CA ALA A 46 15.06 -2.78 -2.00
C ALA A 46 15.79 -2.27 -3.25
N GLU A 47 17.12 -2.36 -3.27
CA GLU A 47 17.95 -1.94 -4.40
C GLU A 47 17.61 -2.71 -5.68
N THR A 48 17.49 -4.04 -5.61
CA THR A 48 17.11 -4.87 -6.76
C THR A 48 15.73 -4.48 -7.30
N LEU A 49 14.76 -4.24 -6.41
CA LEU A 49 13.42 -3.84 -6.81
C LEU A 49 13.40 -2.45 -7.45
N ILE A 50 14.13 -1.49 -6.87
CA ILE A 50 14.25 -0.12 -7.40
C ILE A 50 14.86 -0.15 -8.80
N HIS A 51 16.00 -0.84 -8.97
CA HIS A 51 16.65 -0.97 -10.28
C HIS A 51 15.75 -1.64 -11.32
N ALA A 52 14.94 -2.63 -10.93
CA ALA A 52 14.00 -3.27 -11.85
C ALA A 52 12.93 -2.28 -12.36
N VAL A 53 12.42 -1.42 -11.47
CA VAL A 53 11.44 -0.39 -11.82
C VAL A 53 12.07 0.70 -12.70
N GLU A 54 13.30 1.13 -12.38
CA GLU A 54 14.07 2.09 -13.19
C GLU A 54 14.42 1.57 -14.58
N ALA A 55 14.79 0.29 -14.69
CA ALA A 55 15.02 -0.36 -15.99
C ALA A 55 13.74 -0.43 -16.85
N ALA A 56 12.57 -0.41 -16.23
CA ALA A 56 11.28 -0.31 -16.92
C ALA A 56 10.86 1.13 -17.26
N GLY A 57 11.68 2.13 -16.90
CA GLY A 57 11.47 3.55 -17.21
C GLY A 57 10.64 4.32 -16.19
N TYR A 58 10.51 3.82 -14.97
CA TYR A 58 9.78 4.48 -13.87
C TYR A 58 10.69 4.73 -12.68
N GLN A 59 10.28 5.57 -11.73
CA GLN A 59 11.08 5.82 -10.53
C GLN A 59 10.50 5.07 -9.33
N ALA A 60 11.38 4.58 -8.46
CA ALA A 60 11.01 3.97 -7.20
C ALA A 60 11.98 4.37 -6.08
N GLU A 61 11.43 4.55 -4.88
CA GLU A 61 12.19 4.77 -3.66
C GLU A 61 11.53 4.00 -2.51
N VAL A 62 12.26 3.74 -1.42
CA VAL A 62 11.66 3.10 -0.23
C VAL A 62 10.60 4.05 0.36
N ALA A 63 9.37 3.56 0.50
CA ALA A 63 8.28 4.35 1.06
C ALA A 63 8.49 4.58 2.56
N THR A 64 8.68 5.84 2.93
CA THR A 64 8.79 6.29 4.34
C THR A 64 7.58 7.13 4.77
N THR A 65 6.79 7.59 3.80
CA THR A 65 5.67 8.51 4.03
C THR A 65 4.37 7.91 3.51
N PRO A 66 3.33 7.77 4.35
CA PRO A 66 2.01 7.33 3.90
C PRO A 66 1.30 8.40 3.08
N SER A 67 0.35 7.99 2.23
CA SER A 67 -0.51 8.93 1.52
C SER A 67 -1.54 9.56 2.44
N HIS A 68 -2.08 8.77 3.37
CA HIS A 68 -3.02 9.24 4.39
C HIS A 68 -2.68 8.67 5.77
N THR A 69 -2.93 9.48 6.80
CA THR A 69 -2.91 9.03 8.20
C THR A 69 -4.25 9.36 8.81
N LEU A 70 -5.01 8.32 9.18
CA LEU A 70 -6.30 8.46 9.85
C LEU A 70 -6.10 8.41 11.35
N SER A 71 -6.89 9.19 12.09
CA SER A 71 -7.06 9.05 13.53
C SER A 71 -8.25 8.13 13.81
N LEU A 72 -8.00 7.03 14.52
CA LEU A 72 -9.01 6.00 14.80
C LEU A 72 -9.58 6.11 16.21
N SER A 73 -10.80 5.62 16.39
CA SER A 73 -11.44 5.49 17.70
C SER A 73 -12.32 4.23 17.75
N GLY A 74 -12.42 3.62 18.93
CA GLY A 74 -13.22 2.41 19.16
C GLY A 74 -12.43 1.09 19.10
N LEU A 75 -11.12 1.11 18.80
CA LEU A 75 -10.29 -0.11 18.76
C LEU A 75 -9.71 -0.43 20.14
N ASN A 76 -10.27 -1.43 20.83
CA ASN A 76 -9.80 -1.84 22.17
C ASN A 76 -9.03 -3.18 22.18
N CYS A 77 -8.94 -3.87 21.04
CA CYS A 77 -8.43 -5.24 20.94
C CYS A 77 -7.59 -5.41 19.65
N GLN A 78 -6.64 -6.36 19.66
CA GLN A 78 -5.85 -6.72 18.47
C GLN A 78 -6.72 -7.23 17.31
N HIS A 79 -7.87 -7.85 17.59
CA HIS A 79 -8.83 -8.23 16.56
C HIS A 79 -9.47 -7.00 15.89
N CYS A 80 -9.73 -5.91 16.62
CA CYS A 80 -10.26 -4.67 16.05
C CYS A 80 -9.26 -4.06 15.06
N VAL A 81 -7.97 -4.04 15.43
CA VAL A 81 -6.88 -3.58 14.56
C VAL A 81 -6.84 -4.40 13.27
N LYS A 82 -6.92 -5.73 13.38
CA LYS A 82 -6.98 -6.61 12.21
C LYS A 82 -8.20 -6.34 11.34
N SER A 83 -9.40 -6.16 11.93
CA SER A 83 -10.61 -5.86 11.18
C SER A 83 -10.50 -4.55 10.39
N VAL A 84 -10.00 -3.49 11.01
CA VAL A 84 -9.78 -2.20 10.33
C VAL A 84 -8.75 -2.33 9.23
N ARG A 85 -7.62 -3.01 9.49
CA ARG A 85 -6.60 -3.27 8.47
C ARG A 85 -7.18 -4.03 7.28
N THR A 86 -7.93 -5.11 7.52
CA THR A 86 -8.58 -5.89 6.46
C THR A 86 -9.57 -5.04 5.66
N ALA A 87 -10.37 -4.20 6.34
CA ALA A 87 -11.31 -3.32 5.65
C ALA A 87 -10.59 -2.33 4.71
N LEU A 88 -9.48 -1.76 5.16
CA LEU A 88 -8.66 -0.86 4.35
C LEU A 88 -7.96 -1.60 3.20
N GLU A 89 -7.29 -2.73 3.48
CA GLU A 89 -6.53 -3.50 2.47
C GLU A 89 -7.40 -4.20 1.41
N ASN A 90 -8.71 -4.36 1.69
CA ASN A 90 -9.70 -4.85 0.73
C ASN A 90 -10.10 -3.82 -0.33
N LEU A 91 -9.77 -2.53 -0.14
CA LEU A 91 -9.97 -1.51 -1.16
C LEU A 91 -8.93 -1.70 -2.28
N ASP A 92 -9.38 -1.63 -3.54
CA ASP A 92 -8.51 -1.78 -4.70
C ASP A 92 -7.38 -0.75 -4.72
N ASP A 93 -7.70 0.49 -4.32
CA ASP A 93 -6.76 1.62 -4.29
C ASP A 93 -5.88 1.67 -3.03
N VAL A 94 -5.93 0.66 -2.15
CA VAL A 94 -5.03 0.55 -0.99
C VAL A 94 -4.00 -0.55 -1.22
N VAL A 95 -2.73 -0.18 -1.25
CA VAL A 95 -1.61 -1.12 -1.40
C VAL A 95 -1.24 -1.75 -0.06
N TYR A 96 -1.22 -0.95 1.01
CA TYR A 96 -0.89 -1.41 2.35
C TYR A 96 -1.48 -0.48 3.40
N ALA A 97 -1.87 -1.03 4.55
CA ALA A 97 -2.28 -0.25 5.72
C ALA A 97 -1.56 -0.75 6.98
N GLU A 98 -0.80 0.13 7.60
CA GLU A 98 -0.28 -0.07 8.96
C GLU A 98 -1.30 0.51 9.94
N VAL A 99 -1.89 -0.36 10.78
CA VAL A 99 -2.96 0.03 11.70
C VAL A 99 -2.52 -0.26 13.13
N ASP A 100 -2.71 0.71 14.01
CA ASP A 100 -2.63 0.55 15.45
C ASP A 100 -3.98 0.90 16.11
N LYS A 101 -4.03 1.07 17.44
CA LYS A 101 -5.30 1.30 18.15
C LYS A 101 -5.88 2.70 17.90
N THR A 102 -5.06 3.64 17.46
CA THR A 102 -5.39 5.07 17.45
C THR A 102 -5.19 5.71 16.08
N SER A 103 -4.57 5.01 15.14
CA SER A 103 -4.22 5.53 13.84
C SER A 103 -4.11 4.42 12.77
N ALA A 104 -4.32 4.82 11.52
CA ALA A 104 -4.01 4.00 10.36
C ALA A 104 -3.16 4.81 9.37
N LYS A 105 -1.97 4.33 9.05
CA LYS A 105 -1.13 4.84 7.96
C LYS A 105 -1.44 4.04 6.71
N VAL A 106 -1.95 4.71 5.70
CA VAL A 106 -2.39 4.10 4.45
C VAL A 106 -1.41 4.48 3.34
N TYR A 107 -1.09 3.48 2.52
CA TYR A 107 -0.24 3.62 1.34
C TYR A 107 -1.03 3.12 0.14
N GLY A 108 -1.23 4.00 -0.84
CA GLY A 108 -2.11 3.77 -1.97
C GLY A 108 -2.74 5.08 -2.44
N ASP A 109 -3.71 4.94 -3.34
CA ASP A 109 -4.35 6.03 -4.08
C ASP A 109 -5.81 6.28 -3.63
N ALA A 110 -6.30 5.52 -2.64
CA ALA A 110 -7.63 5.67 -2.09
C ALA A 110 -7.84 7.07 -1.49
N THR A 111 -9.01 7.66 -1.74
CA THR A 111 -9.35 8.97 -1.19
C THR A 111 -9.62 8.90 0.32
N LEU A 112 -9.37 10.01 1.03
CA LEU A 112 -9.66 10.11 2.46
C LEU A 112 -11.10 9.71 2.82
N GLU A 113 -12.08 10.11 2.00
CA GLU A 113 -13.49 9.78 2.24
C GLU A 113 -13.74 8.27 2.13
N THR A 114 -13.23 7.63 1.08
CA THR A 114 -13.34 6.16 0.90
C THR A 114 -12.70 5.42 2.07
N LEU A 115 -11.55 5.90 2.56
CA LEU A 115 -10.86 5.30 3.69
C LEU A 115 -11.68 5.42 4.99
N ILE A 116 -12.24 6.60 5.28
CA ILE A 116 -13.09 6.81 6.46
C ILE A 116 -14.33 5.90 6.39
N GLN A 117 -15.01 5.87 5.24
CA GLN A 117 -16.20 5.03 5.04
C GLN A 117 -15.89 3.54 5.26
N ALA A 118 -14.75 3.04 4.78
CA ALA A 118 -14.37 1.65 5.00
C ALA A 118 -14.16 1.32 6.49
N VAL A 119 -13.59 2.25 7.26
CA VAL A 119 -13.44 2.09 8.72
C VAL A 119 -14.79 2.13 9.44
N GLU A 120 -15.68 3.04 9.04
CA GLU A 120 -17.03 3.16 9.59
C GLU A 120 -17.90 1.93 9.31
N GLN A 121 -17.81 1.37 8.10
CA GLN A 121 -18.48 0.12 7.74
C GLN A 121 -17.96 -1.08 8.54
N ALA A 122 -16.70 -1.04 9.00
CA ALA A 122 -16.14 -2.02 9.91
C ALA A 122 -16.58 -1.82 11.37
N GLY A 123 -17.35 -0.76 11.67
CA GLY A 123 -17.90 -0.47 13.00
C GLY A 123 -17.00 0.41 13.88
N PHE A 124 -16.05 1.13 13.29
CA PHE A 124 -15.11 2.01 14.01
C PHE A 124 -15.18 3.45 13.48
N SER A 125 -14.61 4.42 14.18
CA SER A 125 -14.60 5.82 13.72
C SER A 125 -13.21 6.22 13.21
N ALA A 126 -13.16 6.98 12.11
CA ALA A 126 -11.96 7.54 11.52
C ALA A 126 -12.13 9.01 11.13
N LYS A 127 -11.05 9.78 11.17
CA LYS A 127 -10.97 11.17 10.66
C LYS A 127 -9.55 11.55 10.28
#